data_AF-A0A957X6G2-F1
#
_entry.id   AF-A0A957X6G2-F1
#
_cell.length_a   1.000
_cell.length_b   1.000
_cell.length_c   1.000
_cell.angle_alpha   90.00
_cell.angle_beta   90.00
_cell.angle_gamma   90.00
#
_symmetry.space_group_name_H-M   'P 1'
#
loop_
_entity.id
_entity.type
_entity.pdbx_description
1 polymer ?
#
loop_
_entity_poly.entity_id
_entity_poly.type
_entity_poly.pdbx_seq_one_letter_code
_entity_poly.pdbx_strand_id
1 'polypeptide(L)'
;MDKLAKFITLLEKQTPQEEYNPTGLHNLGTFRASAATQHKASTYYEPSIVIVGQGKKRCHVGNKCYEYGDGKFLILFLPMPLRVEIIEASAHQPFLAAIIKIELGRLADILLKIEQIEDAVAKPVSTDPS
;
A
#
# COMPACT_ATOMS: atom_id res chain seq x y z
N MET A 1 1.01 9.20 22.03
CA MET A 1 0.65 9.78 20.71
C MET A 1 0.20 8.65 19.80
N ASP A 2 -0.97 8.79 19.19
CA ASP A 2 -1.52 7.86 18.21
C ASP A 2 -0.63 7.80 16.94
N LYS A 3 -0.22 6.60 16.53
CA LYS A 3 0.64 6.38 15.34
C LYS A 3 -0.10 6.76 14.05
N LEU A 4 -1.41 6.54 14.01
CA LEU A 4 -2.23 6.87 12.84
C LEU A 4 -2.32 8.39 12.65
N ALA A 5 -2.56 9.15 13.73
CA ALA A 5 -2.54 10.62 13.69
C ALA A 5 -1.21 11.17 13.15
N LYS A 6 -0.07 10.63 13.60
CA LYS A 6 1.25 11.02 13.06
C LYS A 6 1.39 10.70 11.58
N PHE A 7 0.90 9.54 11.15
CA PHE A 7 0.94 9.11 9.76
C PHE A 7 0.10 10.05 8.87
N ILE A 8 -1.11 10.42 9.30
CA ILE A 8 -1.97 11.38 8.60
C ILE A 8 -1.26 12.75 8.46
N THR A 9 -0.68 13.28 9.54
CA THR A 9 0.08 14.54 9.49
C THR A 9 1.24 14.50 8.50
N LEU A 10 1.92 13.35 8.37
CA LEU A 10 2.97 13.18 7.36
C LEU A 10 2.39 13.15 5.95
N LEU A 11 1.29 12.42 5.73
CA LEU A 11 0.62 12.40 4.43
C LEU A 11 0.17 13.80 4.01
N GLU A 12 -0.47 14.57 4.90
CA GLU A 12 -0.89 15.94 4.59
C GLU A 12 0.25 16.80 4.05
N LYS A 13 1.45 16.68 4.64
CA LYS A 13 2.65 17.41 4.23
C LYS A 13 3.27 16.89 2.93
N GLN A 14 3.20 15.57 2.68
CA GLN A 14 3.83 14.93 1.53
C GLN A 14 2.93 14.85 0.29
N THR A 15 1.68 15.30 0.40
CA THR A 15 0.69 15.24 -0.68
C THR A 15 0.18 16.64 -1.04
N PRO A 16 1.00 17.55 -1.59
CA PRO A 16 0.59 18.94 -1.84
C PRO A 16 -0.41 19.11 -2.99
N GLN A 17 -0.47 18.17 -3.94
CA GLN A 17 -1.34 18.24 -5.11
C GLN A 17 -2.42 17.16 -5.06
N GLU A 18 -3.50 17.34 -5.82
CA GLU A 18 -4.45 16.25 -6.08
C GLU A 18 -3.77 15.08 -6.79
N GLU A 19 -4.36 13.89 -6.64
CA GLU A 19 -3.89 12.64 -7.21
C GLU A 19 -2.50 12.23 -6.69
N TYR A 20 -1.66 11.66 -7.55
CA TYR A 20 -0.40 11.04 -7.18
C TYR A 20 0.71 12.08 -6.95
N ASN A 21 1.39 11.96 -5.80
CA ASN A 21 2.49 12.81 -5.40
C ASN A 21 3.73 11.93 -5.13
N PRO A 22 4.80 12.02 -5.94
CA PRO A 22 6.03 11.29 -5.67
C PRO A 22 6.72 11.85 -4.42
N THR A 23 7.40 10.98 -3.67
CA THR A 23 8.27 11.42 -2.56
C THR A 23 9.74 11.37 -2.97
N GLY A 24 10.63 11.90 -2.14
CA GLY A 24 12.08 11.73 -2.32
C GLY A 24 12.59 10.30 -2.03
N LEU A 25 11.71 9.40 -1.59
CA LEU A 25 12.05 8.01 -1.30
C LEU A 25 11.70 7.12 -2.49
N HIS A 26 12.65 6.28 -2.89
CA HIS A 26 12.44 5.30 -3.96
C HIS A 26 11.23 4.41 -3.64
N ASN A 27 10.36 4.20 -4.64
CA ASN A 27 9.12 3.43 -4.57
C ASN A 27 8.03 3.94 -3.62
N LEU A 28 8.21 5.10 -2.97
CA LEU A 28 7.19 5.67 -2.11
C LEU A 28 6.55 6.89 -2.79
N GLY A 29 5.23 6.81 -2.95
CA GLY A 29 4.38 7.92 -3.33
C GLY A 29 3.27 8.13 -2.30
N THR A 30 2.56 9.24 -2.45
CA THR A 30 1.35 9.55 -1.70
C THR A 30 0.23 9.92 -2.67
N PHE A 31 -1.02 9.84 -2.21
CA PHE A 31 -2.18 10.14 -3.03
C PHE A 31 -3.19 10.98 -2.26
N ARG A 32 -3.69 12.05 -2.90
CA ARG A 32 -4.75 12.92 -2.36
C ARG A 32 -5.96 12.90 -3.26
N ALA A 33 -7.14 12.86 -2.66
CA ALA A 33 -8.36 13.31 -3.31
C ALA A 33 -9.14 14.21 -2.34
N SER A 34 -9.42 15.45 -2.73
CA SER A 34 -10.19 16.41 -1.91
C SER A 34 -11.70 16.36 -2.16
N ALA A 35 -12.18 15.38 -2.91
CA ALA A 35 -13.59 15.12 -3.12
C ALA A 35 -13.85 13.63 -3.41
N ALA A 36 -15.06 13.16 -3.12
CA ALA A 36 -15.51 11.85 -3.57
C ALA A 36 -15.58 11.82 -5.11
N THR A 37 -15.25 10.68 -5.70
CA THR A 37 -15.28 10.51 -7.15
C THR A 37 -16.72 10.42 -7.66
N GLN A 38 -17.04 11.11 -8.75
CA GLN A 38 -18.37 11.03 -9.38
C GLN A 38 -18.61 9.71 -10.13
N HIS A 39 -17.54 9.11 -10.64
CA HIS A 39 -17.56 7.87 -11.41
C HIS A 39 -16.42 6.95 -10.98
N LYS A 40 -16.62 5.65 -11.17
CA LYS A 40 -15.57 4.65 -10.92
C LYS A 40 -14.49 4.78 -11.99
N ALA A 41 -13.28 5.16 -11.60
CA ALA A 41 -12.14 5.20 -12.49
C ALA A 41 -11.66 3.77 -12.78
N SER A 42 -11.39 3.46 -14.05
CA SER A 42 -10.72 2.20 -14.41
C SER A 42 -9.21 2.44 -14.34
N THR A 43 -8.54 1.71 -13.45
CA THR A 43 -7.11 1.86 -13.18
C THR A 43 -6.44 0.51 -13.23
N TYR A 44 -5.27 0.47 -13.86
CA TYR A 44 -4.36 -0.66 -13.79
C TYR A 44 -3.40 -0.45 -12.62
N TYR A 45 -3.47 -1.31 -11.60
CA TYR A 45 -2.55 -1.22 -10.46
C TYR A 45 -1.32 -2.07 -10.72
N GLU A 46 -0.15 -1.47 -10.53
CA GLU A 46 1.10 -2.19 -10.36
C GLU A 46 1.17 -2.86 -8.97
N PRO A 47 2.02 -3.88 -8.79
CA PRO A 47 2.28 -4.47 -7.48
C PRO A 47 2.67 -3.40 -6.46
N SER A 48 1.89 -3.29 -5.39
CA SER A 48 2.04 -2.22 -4.40
C SER A 48 1.33 -2.53 -3.09
N ILE A 49 1.78 -1.86 -2.03
CA ILE A 49 1.09 -1.74 -0.76
C ILE A 49 0.49 -0.34 -0.70
N VAL A 50 -0.81 -0.24 -0.50
CA VAL A 50 -1.53 1.02 -0.33
C VAL A 50 -2.06 1.10 1.09
N ILE A 51 -1.65 2.11 1.84
CA ILE A 51 -2.06 2.33 3.24
C ILE A 51 -2.94 3.57 3.27
N VAL A 52 -4.20 3.40 3.69
CA VAL A 52 -5.14 4.51 3.81
C VAL A 52 -4.96 5.18 5.16
N GLY A 53 -4.55 6.45 5.14
CA GLY A 53 -4.42 7.26 6.34
C GLY A 53 -5.73 7.94 6.73
N GLN A 54 -6.44 8.51 5.75
CA GLN A 54 -7.68 9.26 5.96
C GLN A 54 -8.66 9.05 4.81
N GLY A 55 -9.94 9.00 5.13
CA GLY A 55 -11.03 8.88 4.16
C GLY A 55 -11.24 7.43 3.74
N LYS A 56 -12.09 7.21 2.72
CA LYS A 56 -12.40 5.85 2.27
C LYS A 56 -12.34 5.72 0.76
N LYS A 57 -11.78 4.60 0.31
CA LYS A 57 -11.83 4.14 -1.07
C LYS A 57 -12.51 2.79 -1.17
N ARG A 58 -13.06 2.52 -2.35
CA ARG A 58 -13.64 1.24 -2.71
C ARG A 58 -13.00 0.74 -4.01
N CYS A 59 -12.60 -0.53 -4.01
CA CYS A 59 -12.05 -1.22 -5.16
C CYS A 59 -12.99 -2.33 -5.61
N HIS A 60 -13.30 -2.36 -6.90
CA HIS A 60 -14.14 -3.38 -7.53
C HIS A 60 -13.25 -4.31 -8.37
N VAL A 61 -13.33 -5.61 -8.09
CA VAL A 61 -12.58 -6.68 -8.77
C VAL A 61 -13.58 -7.74 -9.24
N GLY A 62 -13.86 -7.77 -10.54
CA GLY A 62 -14.97 -8.56 -11.07
C GLY A 62 -16.29 -8.17 -10.39
N ASN A 63 -16.93 -9.15 -9.75
CA ASN A 63 -18.19 -8.96 -9.01
C ASN A 63 -17.98 -8.64 -7.51
N LYS A 64 -16.72 -8.54 -7.06
CA LYS A 64 -16.39 -8.28 -5.65
C LYS A 64 -16.06 -6.81 -5.43
N CYS A 65 -16.40 -6.33 -4.24
CA CYS A 65 -16.20 -4.97 -3.80
C CYS A 65 -15.48 -4.97 -2.46
N TYR A 66 -14.40 -4.18 -2.35
CA TYR A 66 -13.56 -4.08 -1.16
C TYR A 66 -13.44 -2.62 -0.73
N GLU A 67 -13.68 -2.35 0.55
CA GLU A 67 -13.58 -1.00 1.12
C GLU A 67 -12.38 -0.87 2.06
N TYR A 68 -11.63 0.21 1.84
CA TYR A 68 -10.44 0.57 2.61
C TYR A 68 -10.65 1.96 3.17
N GLY A 69 -10.69 2.06 4.50
CA GLY A 69 -10.73 3.30 5.25
C GLY A 69 -9.52 3.44 6.14
N ASP A 70 -9.57 4.38 7.07
CA ASP A 70 -8.51 4.71 8.01
C ASP A 70 -7.83 3.45 8.62
N GLY A 71 -6.52 3.36 8.47
CA GLY A 71 -5.70 2.26 9.00
C GLY A 71 -5.81 0.94 8.24
N LYS A 72 -6.72 0.81 7.25
CA LYS A 72 -6.77 -0.36 6.36
C LYS A 72 -5.74 -0.22 5.25
N PHE A 73 -5.25 -1.37 4.79
CA PHE A 73 -4.30 -1.46 3.70
C PHE A 73 -4.74 -2.47 2.66
N LEU A 74 -4.30 -2.25 1.42
CA LEU A 74 -4.45 -3.13 0.28
C LEU A 74 -3.06 -3.55 -0.18
N ILE A 75 -2.87 -4.85 -0.44
CA ILE A 75 -1.64 -5.38 -1.01
C ILE A 75 -1.98 -6.05 -2.34
N LEU A 76 -1.25 -5.69 -3.38
CA LEU A 76 -1.39 -6.21 -4.73
C LEU A 76 -0.06 -6.81 -5.14
N PHE A 77 -0.04 -8.10 -5.45
CA PHE A 77 1.17 -8.81 -5.89
C PHE A 77 1.26 -8.97 -7.41
N LEU A 78 0.12 -8.90 -8.09
CA LEU A 78 0.04 -9.02 -9.54
C LEU A 78 -0.54 -7.74 -10.14
N PRO A 79 -0.07 -7.33 -11.33
CA PRO A 79 -0.72 -6.29 -12.09
C PRO A 79 -2.18 -6.66 -12.39
N MET A 80 -3.13 -5.78 -12.07
CA MET A 80 -4.54 -6.08 -12.28
C MET A 80 -5.38 -4.84 -12.61
N PRO A 81 -6.40 -4.96 -13.48
CA PRO A 81 -7.37 -3.90 -13.70
C PRO A 81 -8.38 -3.87 -12.54
N LEU A 82 -8.56 -2.70 -11.94
CA LEU A 82 -9.61 -2.44 -10.95
C LEU A 82 -10.47 -1.26 -11.39
N ARG A 83 -11.72 -1.26 -10.95
CA ARG A 83 -12.48 -0.01 -10.88
C ARG A 83 -12.39 0.54 -9.47
N VAL A 84 -12.01 1.80 -9.32
CA VAL A 84 -11.77 2.44 -8.03
C VAL A 84 -12.64 3.68 -7.89
N GLU A 85 -13.16 3.91 -6.70
CA GLU A 85 -13.87 5.13 -6.33
C GLU A 85 -13.42 5.59 -4.93
N ILE A 86 -13.27 6.90 -4.76
CA ILE A 86 -13.13 7.53 -3.44
C ILE A 86 -14.55 7.83 -2.96
N ILE A 87 -14.94 7.25 -1.83
CA ILE A 87 -16.31 7.31 -1.32
C ILE A 87 -16.47 8.29 -0.14
N GLU A 88 -15.38 8.60 0.56
CA GLU A 88 -15.36 9.61 1.63
C GLU A 88 -14.12 10.50 1.49
N ALA A 89 -14.35 11.74 1.04
CA ALA A 89 -13.36 12.80 0.93
C ALA A 89 -14.03 14.18 0.79
N SER A 90 -13.40 15.20 1.35
CA SER A 90 -13.78 16.61 1.21
C SER A 90 -12.56 17.52 1.26
N ALA A 91 -12.72 18.80 0.96
CA ALA A 91 -11.62 19.77 1.00
C ALA A 91 -10.99 19.90 2.41
N HIS A 92 -11.80 19.76 3.47
CA HIS A 92 -11.32 19.83 4.86
C HIS A 92 -10.86 18.48 5.40
N GLN A 93 -11.33 17.38 4.81
CA GLN A 93 -10.97 16.02 5.19
C GLN A 93 -10.72 15.19 3.92
N PRO A 94 -9.57 15.40 3.25
CA PRO A 94 -9.25 14.72 2.00
C PRO A 94 -9.00 13.23 2.23
N PHE A 95 -9.21 12.43 1.20
CA PHE A 95 -8.66 11.08 1.15
C PHE A 95 -7.14 11.16 1.02
N LEU A 96 -6.42 10.46 1.91
CA LEU A 96 -4.96 10.43 1.94
C LEU A 96 -4.46 9.00 2.05
N ALA A 97 -3.52 8.63 1.19
CA ALA A 97 -2.89 7.31 1.23
C ALA A 97 -1.40 7.36 0.91
N ALA A 98 -0.64 6.44 1.49
CA ALA A 98 0.71 6.10 1.02
C ALA A 98 0.64 4.93 0.04
N ILE A 99 1.50 4.96 -0.97
CA ILE A 99 1.65 3.91 -1.98
C ILE A 99 3.11 3.49 -1.99
N ILE A 100 3.38 2.23 -1.68
CA ILE A 100 4.71 1.63 -1.73
C ILE A 100 4.71 0.65 -2.88
N LYS A 101 5.44 0.96 -3.96
CA LYS A 101 5.59 0.05 -5.09
C LYS A 101 6.44 -1.15 -4.68
N ILE A 102 6.00 -2.34 -5.09
CA ILE A 102 6.74 -3.58 -4.89
C ILE A 102 7.55 -3.83 -6.16
N GLU A 103 8.87 -3.86 -6.02
CA GLU A 103 9.77 -4.31 -7.07
C GLU A 103 9.93 -5.82 -7.00
N LEU A 104 9.49 -6.53 -8.04
CA LEU A 104 9.52 -7.99 -8.07
C LEU A 104 10.94 -8.56 -7.94
N GLY A 105 11.95 -7.88 -8.50
CA GLY A 105 13.36 -8.26 -8.33
C GLY A 105 13.79 -8.24 -6.86
N ARG A 106 13.46 -7.15 -6.14
CA ARG A 106 13.73 -7.07 -4.69
C ARG A 106 12.92 -8.08 -3.89
N LEU A 107 11.68 -8.36 -4.30
CA LEU A 107 10.87 -9.40 -3.66
C LEU A 107 11.54 -10.77 -3.81
N ALA A 108 12.05 -11.11 -4.99
CA ALA A 108 12.78 -12.35 -5.22
C ALA A 108 14.05 -12.43 -4.35
N ASP A 109 14.83 -11.35 -4.24
CA ASP A 109 16.00 -11.30 -3.36
C ASP A 109 15.64 -11.53 -1.87
N ILE A 110 14.49 -11.00 -1.43
CA ILE A 110 13.99 -11.21 -0.07
C ILE A 110 13.59 -12.66 0.14
N LEU A 111 12.87 -13.26 -0.82
CA LEU A 111 12.44 -14.66 -0.73
C LEU A 111 13.63 -15.61 -0.64
N LEU A 112 14.66 -15.42 -1.47
CA LEU A 112 15.89 -16.21 -1.41
C LEU A 112 16.61 -16.09 -0.06
N LYS A 113 16.59 -14.89 0.55
CA LYS A 113 17.16 -14.68 1.90
C LYS A 113 16.35 -15.36 2.99
N ILE A 114 15.02 -15.40 2.87
CA ILE A 114 14.15 -16.09 3.83
C ILE A 114 14.43 -17.60 3.78
N GLU A 115 14.49 -18.19 2.59
CA GLU A 115 14.83 -19.62 2.41
C GLU A 115 16.19 -19.95 3.04
N GLN A 116 17.21 -19.11 2.84
CA GLN A 116 18.53 -19.30 3.48
C GLN A 116 18.47 -19.25 5.01
N ILE A 117 17.61 -18.40 5.59
CA ILE A 117 17.40 -18.33 7.04
C ILE A 117 16.70 -19.61 7.52
N GLU A 118 15.70 -20.08 6.80
CA GLU A 118 14.98 -21.32 7.13
C GLU A 118 15.90 -22.55 7.03
N ASP A 119 16.73 -22.66 6.00
CA ASP A 119 17.72 -23.73 5.82
C ASP A 119 18.81 -23.70 6.90
N ALA A 120 19.24 -22.51 7.32
CA ALA A 120 20.22 -22.35 8.40
C ALA A 120 19.66 -22.77 9.77
N VAL A 121 18.35 -22.58 9.99
CA VAL A 121 17.65 -23.00 11.22
C VAL A 121 17.33 -24.51 11.17
N ALA A 122 17.13 -25.09 9.98
CA ALA A 122 16.74 -26.49 9.82
C ALA A 122 17.89 -27.50 9.90
N LYS A 123 19.17 -27.09 9.81
CA LYS A 123 20.31 -28.00 10.03
C LYS A 123 20.56 -28.20 11.54
N PRO A 124 20.33 -29.40 12.12
CA PRO A 124 20.79 -29.66 13.48
C PRO A 124 22.32 -29.64 13.48
N VAL A 125 22.91 -28.98 14.47
CA VAL A 125 24.32 -29.20 14.80
C VAL A 125 24.46 -30.68 15.13
N SER A 126 25.18 -31.43 14.30
CA SER A 126 25.56 -32.81 14.63
C SER A 126 26.54 -32.75 15.79
N THR A 127 26.05 -32.86 17.02
CA THR A 127 26.89 -33.28 18.13
C THR A 127 27.04 -34.79 18.00
N ASP A 128 28.03 -35.20 17.23
CA ASP A 128 28.55 -36.56 17.25
C ASP A 128 29.73 -36.58 18.24
N PRO A 129 29.53 -37.01 19.50
CA PRO A 129 30.64 -37.46 20.32
C PRO A 129 30.81 -38.97 20.07
N SER A 130 32.01 -39.29 19.61
CA SER A 130 32.57 -40.63 19.48
C SER A 130 32.35 -41.51 20.70
#